data_AF-A0A919HUV1-F1
#
_entry.id   AF-A0A919HUV1-F1
#
_cell.length_a   1.000
_cell.length_b   1.000
_cell.length_c   1.000
_cell.angle_alpha   90.00
_cell.angle_beta   90.00
_cell.angle_gamma   90.00
#
_symmetry.space_group_name_H-M   'P 1'
#
loop_
_entity.id
_entity.type
_entity.pdbx_description
1 polymer ?
#
loop_
_entity_poly.entity_id
_entity_poly.type
_entity_poly.pdbx_seq_one_letter_code
_entity_poly.pdbx_strand_id
1 'polypeptide(L)'
;MMAHAGITPQWDLETAQQCARDVEAVLSSDSYPFFLDAMYGDMPNHWSNELSGLARLRFISNAFTRMRYCFPNGQLDMYSKEAPEDAPAPLKPWFAIPGPVSNAYSIAFGHWASLEGRGTPEDLRPGYRLLLGRGTHLPALGR
;
A
#
# COMPACT_ATOMS: atom_id res chain seq x y z
N MET A 1 0.21 -9.19 -9.13
CA MET A 1 1.38 -8.44 -8.62
C MET A 1 1.45 -8.56 -7.12
N MET A 2 2.61 -8.34 -6.50
CA MET A 2 2.75 -8.30 -5.05
C MET A 2 3.57 -7.08 -4.62
N ALA A 3 3.06 -6.33 -3.64
CA ALA A 3 3.77 -5.25 -2.97
C ALA A 3 3.30 -5.19 -1.51
N HIS A 4 4.19 -4.83 -0.58
CA HIS A 4 3.93 -4.94 0.86
C HIS A 4 2.66 -4.21 1.32
N ALA A 5 2.49 -2.95 0.91
CA ALA A 5 1.31 -2.13 1.20
C ALA A 5 0.32 -2.01 0.02
N GLY A 6 0.57 -2.71 -1.10
CA GLY A 6 -0.23 -2.60 -2.32
C GLY A 6 0.35 -1.60 -3.34
N ILE A 7 -0.50 -1.12 -4.26
CA ILE A 7 -0.13 -0.18 -5.33
C ILE A 7 -1.04 1.04 -5.23
N THR A 8 -0.47 2.24 -5.19
CA THR A 8 -1.28 3.48 -5.13
C THR A 8 -2.17 3.64 -6.37
N PRO A 9 -3.40 4.15 -6.23
CA PRO A 9 -4.26 4.44 -7.38
C PRO A 9 -3.68 5.51 -8.33
N GLN A 10 -2.65 6.24 -7.89
CA GLN A 10 -1.98 7.28 -8.67
C GLN A 10 -1.00 6.75 -9.72
N TRP A 11 -0.72 5.44 -9.75
CA TRP A 11 0.26 4.84 -10.65
C TRP A 11 -0.37 3.88 -11.65
N ASP A 12 0.20 3.86 -12.86
CA ASP A 12 0.11 2.72 -13.76
C ASP A 12 1.21 1.69 -13.46
N LEU A 13 1.18 0.58 -14.20
CA LEU A 13 2.12 -0.53 -13.99
C LEU A 13 3.57 -0.11 -14.27
N GLU A 14 3.79 0.65 -15.34
CA GLU A 14 5.14 1.08 -15.74
C GLU A 14 5.76 2.00 -14.68
N THR A 15 4.98 2.97 -14.19
CA THR A 15 5.37 3.87 -13.10
C THR A 15 5.69 3.07 -11.85
N ALA A 16 4.82 2.13 -11.45
CA ALA A 16 5.08 1.29 -10.28
C ALA A 16 6.38 0.49 -10.40
N GLN A 17 6.65 -0.10 -11.57
CA GLN A 17 7.89 -0.84 -11.81
C GLN A 17 9.13 0.06 -11.78
N GLN A 18 9.05 1.26 -12.37
CA GLN A 18 10.16 2.20 -12.36
C GLN A 18 10.44 2.70 -10.94
N CYS A 19 9.41 3.04 -10.19
CA CYS A 19 9.53 3.45 -8.79
C CYS A 19 10.18 2.36 -7.93
N ALA A 20 9.81 1.09 -8.12
CA ALA A 20 10.43 -0.02 -7.40
C ALA A 20 11.94 -0.08 -7.71
N ARG A 21 12.32 -0.02 -8.99
CA ARG A 21 13.73 0.00 -9.41
C ARG A 21 14.51 1.18 -8.83
N ASP A 22 13.91 2.37 -8.77
CA ASP A 22 14.55 3.57 -8.23
C ASP A 22 14.94 3.36 -6.75
N VAL A 23 14.04 2.81 -5.94
CA VAL A 23 14.30 2.55 -4.51
C VAL A 23 15.24 1.36 -4.32
N GLU A 24 15.09 0.29 -5.09
CA GLU A 24 15.99 -0.86 -5.06
C GLU A 24 17.44 -0.47 -5.38
N ALA A 25 17.65 0.41 -6.35
CA ALA A 25 18.98 0.90 -6.73
C ALA A 25 19.65 1.64 -5.58
N VAL A 26 18.92 2.51 -4.88
CA VAL A 26 19.45 3.26 -3.73
C VAL A 26 19.74 2.33 -2.55
N LEU A 27 18.83 1.39 -2.26
CA LEU A 27 19.03 0.40 -1.21
C LEU A 27 20.22 -0.54 -1.48
N SER A 28 20.55 -0.75 -2.75
CA SER A 28 21.70 -1.57 -3.18
C SER A 28 23.01 -0.77 -3.30
N SER A 29 23.00 0.52 -3.01
CA SER A 29 24.16 1.42 -3.14
C SER A 29 24.84 1.69 -1.81
N ASP A 30 26.06 2.20 -1.83
CA ASP A 30 26.77 2.65 -0.63
C ASP A 30 26.08 3.85 0.07
N SER A 31 25.14 4.51 -0.61
CA SER A 31 24.36 5.63 -0.06
C SER A 31 23.09 5.17 0.68
N TYR A 32 22.84 3.86 0.80
CA TYR A 32 21.66 3.34 1.49
C TYR A 32 21.49 3.85 2.94
N PRO A 33 22.55 4.06 3.76
CA PRO A 33 22.36 4.52 5.14
C PRO A 33 21.79 5.94 5.19
N PHE A 34 22.26 6.81 4.29
CA PHE A 34 21.75 8.17 4.15
C PHE A 34 20.28 8.17 3.71
N PHE A 35 19.93 7.28 2.78
CA PHE A 35 18.54 7.13 2.36
C PHE A 35 17.64 6.62 3.49
N LEU A 36 18.07 5.62 4.27
CA LEU A 36 17.28 5.11 5.40
C LEU A 36 17.04 6.17 6.48
N ASP A 37 18.00 7.07 6.70
CA ASP A 37 17.82 8.21 7.61
C ASP A 37 16.81 9.23 7.06
N ALA A 38 16.87 9.50 5.74
CA ALA A 38 16.03 10.49 5.09
C ALA A 38 14.64 9.99 4.66
N MET A 39 14.42 8.66 4.61
CA MET A 39 13.17 8.08 4.11
C MET A 39 12.00 8.28 5.07
N TYR A 40 12.27 8.51 6.36
CA TYR A 40 11.22 8.75 7.34
C TYR A 40 10.66 10.17 7.17
N GLY A 41 9.40 10.24 6.76
CA GLY A 41 8.63 11.46 6.62
C GLY A 41 7.31 11.18 5.91
N ASP A 42 6.33 12.04 6.11
CA ASP A 42 4.97 11.80 5.63
C ASP A 42 4.64 12.60 4.35
N MET A 43 5.52 13.54 3.96
CA MET A 43 5.38 14.36 2.76
C MET A 43 6.55 14.13 1.79
N PRO A 44 6.31 14.16 0.47
CA PRO A 44 5.03 14.45 -0.18
C PRO A 44 4.05 13.26 -0.14
N ASN A 45 2.75 13.56 -0.28
CA ASN A 45 1.67 12.57 -0.27
C ASN A 45 0.87 12.49 -1.59
N HIS A 46 1.27 13.28 -2.59
CA HIS A 46 0.76 13.21 -3.97
C HIS A 46 1.91 12.86 -4.91
N TRP A 47 1.65 11.97 -5.86
CA TRP A 47 2.60 11.62 -6.91
C TRP A 47 2.66 12.75 -7.94
N SER A 48 3.88 13.06 -8.38
CA SER A 48 4.10 13.87 -9.56
C SER A 48 5.35 13.35 -10.26
N ASN A 49 5.35 13.34 -11.59
CA ASN A 49 6.52 13.01 -12.39
C ASN A 49 7.66 14.01 -12.20
N GLU A 50 7.38 15.19 -11.63
CA GLU A 50 8.37 16.21 -11.27
C GLU A 50 9.07 15.93 -9.94
N LEU A 51 8.56 14.97 -9.14
CA LEU A 51 9.24 14.56 -7.91
C LEU A 51 10.62 13.99 -8.24
N SER A 52 11.63 14.49 -7.52
CA SER A 52 13.01 14.06 -7.66
C SER A 52 13.70 13.90 -6.30
N GLY A 53 14.87 13.28 -6.30
CA GLY A 53 15.70 13.07 -5.11
C GLY A 53 14.95 12.40 -3.95
N LEU A 54 15.21 12.87 -2.72
CA LEU A 54 14.63 12.29 -1.51
C LEU A 54 13.10 12.40 -1.46
N ALA A 55 12.50 13.45 -2.03
CA ALA A 55 11.05 13.61 -2.04
C ALA A 55 10.37 12.50 -2.86
N ARG A 56 10.95 12.17 -4.03
CA ARG A 56 10.51 11.05 -4.86
C ARG A 56 10.65 9.72 -4.12
N LEU A 57 11.85 9.43 -3.62
CA LEU A 57 12.14 8.15 -2.96
C LEU A 57 11.28 7.93 -1.70
N ARG A 58 11.01 9.00 -0.94
CA ARG A 58 10.14 8.96 0.23
C ARG A 58 8.69 8.66 -0.14
N PHE A 59 8.13 9.33 -1.15
CA PHE A 59 6.78 9.00 -1.62
C PHE A 59 6.69 7.55 -2.04
N ILE A 60 7.66 7.08 -2.84
CA ILE A 60 7.69 5.71 -3.33
C ILE A 60 7.72 4.71 -2.16
N SER A 61 8.59 4.96 -1.19
CA SER A 61 8.73 4.11 -0.01
C SER A 61 7.45 4.08 0.82
N ASN A 62 6.83 5.24 1.05
CA ASN A 62 5.55 5.32 1.75
C ASN A 62 4.45 4.54 1.02
N ALA A 63 4.35 4.69 -0.30
CA ALA A 63 3.38 3.97 -1.12
C ALA A 63 3.56 2.45 -1.03
N PHE A 64 4.80 1.95 -1.17
CA PHE A 64 5.04 0.51 -1.17
C PHE A 64 5.04 -0.13 0.22
N THR A 65 5.37 0.60 1.28
CA THR A 65 5.64 -0.01 2.60
C THR A 65 4.69 0.40 3.71
N ARG A 66 4.02 1.56 3.61
CA ARG A 66 3.24 2.15 4.72
C ARG A 66 1.80 2.49 4.37
N MET A 67 1.44 2.48 3.08
CA MET A 67 0.12 2.88 2.60
C MET A 67 -1.01 2.05 3.23
N ARG A 68 -2.08 2.73 3.62
CA ARG A 68 -3.32 2.16 4.12
C ARG A 68 -4.50 2.87 3.48
N TYR A 69 -4.66 4.13 3.87
CA TYR A 69 -5.72 5.00 3.39
C TYR A 69 -5.23 6.00 2.36
N CYS A 70 -6.16 6.45 1.53
CA CYS A 70 -6.00 7.56 0.62
C CYS A 70 -7.19 8.51 0.76
N PHE A 71 -6.95 9.79 0.46
CA PHE A 71 -8.00 10.75 0.18
C PHE A 71 -8.70 10.42 -1.15
N PRO A 72 -9.91 10.94 -1.43
CA PRO A 72 -10.65 10.63 -2.66
C PRO A 72 -9.92 10.97 -3.96
N ASN A 73 -8.95 11.88 -3.93
CA ASN A 73 -8.08 12.23 -5.05
C ASN A 73 -6.83 11.34 -5.18
N GLY A 74 -6.73 10.27 -4.39
CA GLY A 74 -5.63 9.32 -4.38
C GLY A 74 -4.44 9.72 -3.50
N GLN A 75 -4.40 10.92 -2.92
CA GLN A 75 -3.33 11.32 -2.00
C GLN A 75 -3.23 10.35 -0.82
N LEU A 76 -2.02 10.03 -0.41
CA LEU A 76 -1.81 9.07 0.67
C LEU A 76 -2.08 9.71 2.03
N ASP A 77 -2.71 8.95 2.93
CA ASP A 77 -2.76 9.27 4.35
C ASP A 77 -1.72 8.43 5.10
N MET A 78 -0.89 9.09 5.91
CA MET A 78 0.22 8.46 6.65
C MET A 78 -0.08 8.29 8.15
N TYR A 79 -1.27 8.68 8.61
CA TYR A 79 -1.61 8.78 10.03
C TYR A 79 -2.59 7.71 10.49
N SER A 80 -3.69 7.50 9.75
CA SER A 80 -4.76 6.60 10.14
C SER A 80 -4.32 5.14 10.06
N LYS A 81 -4.56 4.40 11.16
CA LYS A 81 -4.25 2.97 11.30
C LYS A 81 -5.48 2.14 11.69
N GLU A 82 -6.63 2.81 11.82
CA GLU A 82 -7.89 2.24 12.27
C GLU A 82 -8.45 1.23 11.26
N ALA A 83 -9.43 0.45 11.69
CA ALA A 83 -10.22 -0.39 10.81
C ALA A 83 -11.03 0.47 9.81
N PRO A 84 -11.36 -0.04 8.60
CA PRO A 84 -12.10 0.72 7.59
C PRO A 84 -13.41 1.34 8.09
N GLU A 85 -14.12 0.68 9.00
CA GLU A 85 -15.35 1.15 9.64
C GLU A 85 -15.16 2.38 10.54
N ASP A 86 -13.96 2.55 11.11
CA ASP A 86 -13.62 3.62 12.06
C ASP A 86 -12.78 4.73 11.39
N ALA A 87 -12.49 4.60 10.10
CA ALA A 87 -11.69 5.56 9.37
C ALA A 87 -12.39 6.92 9.28
N PRO A 88 -11.74 8.04 9.65
CA PRO A 88 -12.36 9.35 9.56
C PRO A 88 -12.61 9.73 8.10
N ALA A 89 -13.78 10.30 7.82
CA ALA A 89 -14.05 10.90 6.52
C ALA A 89 -13.03 12.03 6.23
N PRO A 90 -12.54 12.17 4.98
CA PRO A 90 -12.99 11.51 3.76
C PRO A 90 -12.14 10.29 3.34
N LEU A 91 -11.42 9.66 4.27
CA LEU A 91 -10.46 8.61 3.94
C LEU A 91 -11.14 7.35 3.39
N LYS A 92 -10.46 6.71 2.44
CA LYS A 92 -10.85 5.41 1.88
C LYS A 92 -9.65 4.47 1.86
N PRO A 93 -9.82 3.17 2.11
CA PRO A 93 -8.75 2.21 1.86
C PRO A 93 -8.25 2.35 0.42
N TRP A 94 -6.93 2.24 0.20
CA TRP A 94 -6.35 2.50 -1.12
C TRP A 94 -7.01 1.70 -2.25
N PHE A 95 -7.40 0.46 -1.98
CA PHE A 95 -8.00 -0.46 -2.96
C PHE A 95 -9.48 -0.15 -3.26
N ALA A 96 -10.12 0.71 -2.47
CA ALA A 96 -11.47 1.21 -2.74
C ALA A 96 -11.48 2.39 -3.71
N ILE A 97 -10.31 2.90 -4.10
CA ILE A 97 -10.15 3.93 -5.12
C ILE A 97 -9.69 3.24 -6.41
N PRO A 98 -10.49 3.27 -7.50
CA PRO A 98 -10.10 2.65 -8.75
C PRO A 98 -8.80 3.24 -9.31
N GLY A 99 -7.88 2.38 -9.71
CA GLY A 99 -6.62 2.76 -10.35
C GLY A 99 -6.31 1.90 -11.58
N PRO A 100 -5.38 2.33 -12.44
CA PRO A 100 -5.03 1.60 -13.66
C PRO A 100 -4.60 0.16 -13.40
N VAL A 101 -3.83 -0.08 -12.33
CA VAL A 101 -3.31 -1.40 -11.99
C VAL A 101 -4.39 -2.30 -11.40
N SER A 102 -5.21 -1.78 -10.47
CA SER A 102 -6.26 -2.58 -9.81
C SER A 102 -7.35 -3.03 -10.79
N ASN A 103 -7.57 -2.29 -11.88
CA ASN A 103 -8.56 -2.64 -12.90
C ASN A 103 -8.09 -3.76 -13.85
N ALA A 104 -6.78 -4.03 -13.92
CA ALA A 104 -6.20 -4.97 -14.88
C ALA A 104 -5.50 -6.17 -14.21
N TYR A 105 -5.14 -6.07 -12.94
CA TYR A 105 -4.33 -7.07 -12.25
C TYR A 105 -4.83 -7.36 -10.84
N SER A 106 -4.79 -8.63 -10.45
CA SER A 106 -4.87 -9.01 -9.05
C SER A 106 -3.65 -8.54 -8.27
N ILE A 107 -3.86 -7.94 -7.10
CA ILE A 107 -2.79 -7.41 -6.23
C ILE A 107 -2.77 -8.17 -4.90
N ALA A 108 -1.62 -8.74 -4.55
CA ALA A 108 -1.36 -9.33 -3.25
C ALA A 108 -0.58 -8.33 -2.38
N PHE A 109 -0.96 -8.20 -1.10
CA PHE A 109 -0.33 -7.28 -0.15
C PHE A 109 -0.44 -7.80 1.29
N GLY A 110 0.40 -7.33 2.22
CA GLY A 110 0.51 -7.93 3.55
C GLY A 110 1.24 -7.08 4.59
N HIS A 111 0.67 -5.92 4.95
CA HIS A 111 1.18 -5.05 6.02
C HIS A 111 0.09 -4.59 7.01
N TRP A 112 -1.16 -4.54 6.56
CA TRP A 112 -2.24 -3.90 7.29
C TRP A 112 -3.03 -4.92 8.13
N ALA A 113 -2.48 -5.25 9.30
CA ALA A 113 -3.06 -6.23 10.21
C ALA A 113 -4.50 -5.86 10.63
N SER A 114 -4.78 -4.58 10.91
CA SER A 114 -6.12 -4.10 11.33
C SER A 114 -7.21 -4.34 10.29
N LEU A 115 -6.87 -4.60 9.03
CA LEU A 115 -7.86 -4.90 7.99
C LEU A 115 -8.51 -6.28 8.23
N GLU A 116 -7.77 -7.23 8.81
CA GLU A 116 -8.14 -8.64 9.01
C GLU A 116 -8.72 -9.35 7.77
N GLY A 117 -8.67 -8.73 6.60
CA GLY A 117 -9.27 -9.24 5.38
C GLY A 117 -10.67 -8.90 5.03
N ARG A 118 -11.28 -8.02 5.80
CA ARG A 118 -12.67 -7.65 5.61
C ARG A 118 -12.73 -6.56 4.54
N GLY A 119 -13.71 -6.68 3.63
CA GLY A 119 -13.98 -5.66 2.60
C GLY A 119 -13.00 -5.61 1.41
N THR A 120 -12.11 -6.59 1.25
CA THR A 120 -11.22 -6.65 0.07
C THR A 120 -11.93 -7.29 -1.14
N PRO A 121 -11.86 -6.69 -2.34
CA PRO A 121 -12.34 -7.33 -3.57
C PRO A 121 -11.73 -8.72 -3.79
N GLU A 122 -12.42 -9.60 -4.51
CA GLU A 122 -11.99 -11.00 -4.71
C GLU A 122 -10.62 -11.13 -5.40
N ASP A 123 -10.28 -10.12 -6.20
CA ASP A 123 -9.04 -9.98 -6.97
C ASP A 123 -7.86 -9.49 -6.11
N LEU A 124 -8.14 -9.08 -4.86
CA LEU A 124 -7.15 -8.62 -3.90
C LEU A 124 -6.87 -9.75 -2.90
N ARG A 125 -5.61 -10.18 -2.77
CA ARG A 125 -5.23 -11.29 -1.88
C ARG A 125 -4.40 -10.78 -0.70
N PRO A 126 -5.01 -10.63 0.49
CA PRO A 126 -4.26 -10.20 1.65
C PRO A 126 -3.38 -11.32 2.21
N GLY A 127 -2.20 -10.96 2.70
CA GLY A 127 -1.18 -11.89 3.18
C GLY A 127 -1.61 -12.77 4.36
N TYR A 128 -2.56 -12.34 5.20
CA TYR A 128 -3.03 -13.17 6.32
C TYR A 128 -3.78 -14.43 5.84
N ARG A 129 -4.39 -14.41 4.64
CA ARG A 129 -5.08 -15.58 4.07
C ARG A 129 -4.13 -16.65 3.51
N LEU A 130 -2.85 -16.30 3.34
CA LEU A 130 -1.78 -17.22 2.95
C LEU A 130 -1.08 -17.87 4.16
N LEU A 131 -1.05 -17.19 5.31
CA LEU A 131 -0.40 -17.70 6.53
C LEU A 131 -1.33 -18.58 7.40
N LEU A 132 -2.63 -18.31 7.37
CA LEU A 132 -3.64 -19.16 8.01
C LEU A 132 -4.20 -20.13 6.98
N GLY A 133 -3.52 -21.28 6.82
CA GLY A 133 -3.99 -22.39 5.98
C GLY A 133 -5.47 -22.68 6.26
N ARG A 134 -6.23 -23.05 5.21
CA ARG A 134 -7.68 -23.34 5.21
C ARG A 134 -8.16 -23.88 6.58
N GLY A 135 -8.57 -22.97 7.45
CA GLY A 135 -9.23 -23.29 8.70
C GLY A 135 -10.67 -23.63 8.37
N THR A 136 -10.99 -24.92 8.47
CA THR A 136 -12.34 -25.47 8.35
C THR A 136 -13.36 -24.62 9.10
N HIS A 137 -14.44 -24.26 8.41
CA HIS A 137 -15.71 -23.88 9.03
C HIS A 137 -16.07 -24.91 10.11
N LEU A 138 -16.16 -24.48 11.35
CA LEU A 138 -16.96 -25.15 12.36
C LEU A 138 -18.19 -24.26 12.62
N PRO A 139 -19.41 -24.76 12.42
CA PRO A 139 -20.61 -23.98 12.71
C PRO A 139 -20.72 -23.81 14.22
N ALA A 140 -20.99 -22.57 14.65
CA ALA A 140 -21.41 -22.29 16.01
C ALA A 140 -22.76 -22.98 16.26
N LEU A 141 -22.74 -24.07 17.02
CA LEU A 141 -23.92 -24.63 17.66
C LEU A 141 -24.28 -23.73 18.83
N GLY A 142 -25.46 -23.12 18.76
CA GLY A 142 -26.02 -22.35 19.87
C GLY A 142 -26.31 -23.22 21.08
N ARG A 143 -26.27 -22.57 22.25
CA ARG A 143 -27.19 -22.71 23.37
C ARG A 143 -27.08 -21.45 24.23
#